data_AF-A0A022QUC1-F1
#
_entry.id   AF-A0A022QUC1-F1
#
_cell.length_a   1.000
_cell.length_b   1.000
_cell.length_c   1.000
_cell.angle_alpha   90.00
_cell.angle_beta   90.00
_cell.angle_gamma   90.00
#
_symmetry.space_group_name_H-M   'P 1'
#
loop_
_entity.id
_entity.type
_entity.pdbx_description
1 polymer ?
#
loop_
_entity_poly.entity_id
_entity_poly.type
_entity_poly.pdbx_seq_one_letter_code
_entity_poly.pdbx_strand_id
1 'polypeptide(L)'
;MKRDRDRGGKAAAVSGGTTAGKGKMWAEADAGMDELLAVLGYKVKSSDMADVAEKLEQLEVAMGTTAMEDGVSSLSTDTTVHYNPSDLSGWVGSMLSELSVIPDQIGVSGGGNLINDDDLRAIPGGAILGNDSESAKKRIKFDSRVEFLENGCSAAAPPPPPLPRAVVLVDSQEAGVRLVHTLMACAEAVQQENMKLADALVKHVGILAESQVGAMRKVAACFAEALVRRIYKIRPQPEENSSYADVLEMHFYETAPYLKVHVIDFGLKQGMQWPALMQALALRPGGPPAFRLTGIGPPQPDNTDALQQVGWKLAQLAETIGVEFEFRGFVANSLADLDAKMLDIKPGDYETVAVNSVFELHRLLARPGAVEKVLGSIRAMGPKIVTVVEQEADHNGVVFMDRFNESLHYYSTMFDSLEGSGLTQPDGGGGGQDLFMTEVYLGRQICNVVACDGAERVERHETLAKWRRRMGSAGFEPAHLGSNAFKQASMLLALFAGGDGYRVEENDGCLMLGWHTRPLIATSAWRLTEVE
;
A
#
# COMPACT_ATOMS: atom_id res chain seq x y z
N MET A 1 48.73 35.23 -42.31
CA MET A 1 48.71 36.07 -43.53
C MET A 1 47.44 35.77 -44.31
N LYS A 2 46.65 36.81 -44.65
CA LYS A 2 45.51 36.87 -45.62
C LYS A 2 44.32 35.93 -45.33
N ARG A 3 43.09 36.36 -45.03
CA ARG A 3 42.17 37.43 -45.50
C ARG A 3 41.60 37.21 -46.92
N ASP A 4 40.26 37.26 -46.99
CA ASP A 4 39.34 37.41 -48.13
C ASP A 4 39.11 36.17 -49.02
N ARG A 5 37.92 35.86 -49.56
CA ARG A 5 36.87 36.75 -50.07
C ARG A 5 35.53 36.02 -50.34
N ASP A 6 34.50 36.86 -50.35
CA ASP A 6 33.05 36.72 -50.53
C ASP A 6 32.56 36.37 -51.97
N ARG A 7 31.25 36.02 -52.06
CA ARG A 7 30.28 35.93 -53.21
C ARG A 7 29.54 34.58 -53.25
N GLY A 8 28.22 34.46 -53.34
CA GLY A 8 27.11 35.42 -53.52
C GLY A 8 25.96 34.78 -54.31
N GLY A 9 24.71 35.18 -54.04
CA GLY A 9 23.52 34.96 -54.91
C GLY A 9 22.31 34.39 -54.15
N LYS A 10 21.40 35.19 -53.56
CA LYS A 10 20.29 36.05 -54.09
C LYS A 10 19.02 35.31 -54.57
N ALA A 11 17.90 35.88 -54.09
CA ALA A 11 16.53 36.01 -54.65
C ALA A 11 15.47 35.22 -53.87
N ALA A 12 14.28 35.74 -53.54
CA ALA A 12 13.69 37.08 -53.61
C ALA A 12 12.42 37.06 -52.72
N ALA A 13 12.07 38.20 -52.13
CA ALA A 13 10.79 38.46 -51.48
C ALA A 13 10.07 39.60 -52.22
N VAL A 14 8.72 39.60 -52.21
CA VAL A 14 7.73 40.70 -52.42
C VAL A 14 6.39 39.97 -52.70
N SER A 15 5.42 39.85 -51.81
CA SER A 15 4.58 40.80 -51.02
C SER A 15 3.23 41.12 -51.68
N GLY A 16 2.18 41.12 -50.86
CA GLY A 16 0.95 41.88 -51.08
C GLY A 16 -0.38 41.14 -50.86
N GLY A 17 -1.20 41.61 -49.91
CA GLY A 17 -2.66 41.63 -50.09
C GLY A 17 -3.53 41.03 -48.97
N THR A 18 -3.99 41.90 -48.07
CA THR A 18 -5.03 41.74 -47.02
C THR A 18 -6.44 41.42 -47.51
N THR A 19 -7.21 40.62 -46.74
CA THR A 19 -8.65 40.83 -46.41
C THR A 19 -9.03 40.17 -45.08
N ALA A 20 -10.03 40.76 -44.41
CA ALA A 20 -10.40 40.58 -43.00
C ALA A 20 -11.47 39.50 -42.74
N GLY A 21 -11.58 39.02 -41.48
CA GLY A 21 -12.78 38.30 -40.99
C GLY A 21 -12.59 37.52 -39.68
N LYS A 22 -13.23 37.99 -38.61
CA LYS A 22 -13.24 37.55 -37.20
C LYS A 22 -13.49 36.04 -36.91
N GLY A 23 -12.86 35.56 -35.83
CA GLY A 23 -13.26 34.38 -35.04
C GLY A 23 -12.32 34.11 -33.87
N LYS A 24 -12.53 34.79 -32.74
CA LYS A 24 -11.80 34.61 -31.46
C LYS A 24 -12.44 33.46 -30.68
N MET A 25 -11.63 32.56 -30.10
CA MET A 25 -11.68 32.13 -28.68
C MET A 25 -10.99 30.76 -28.47
N TRP A 26 -10.19 30.69 -27.39
CA TRP A 26 -9.52 29.53 -26.76
C TRP A 26 -8.16 29.09 -27.31
N ALA A 27 -7.13 29.89 -27.01
CA ALA A 27 -5.78 29.38 -26.73
C ALA A 27 -5.08 30.42 -25.83
N GLU A 28 -5.08 30.18 -24.51
CA GLU A 28 -4.09 30.67 -23.55
C GLU A 28 -4.49 30.22 -22.13
N ALA A 29 -3.77 29.23 -21.59
CA ALA A 29 -3.33 29.10 -20.19
C ALA A 29 -3.03 27.63 -19.85
N ASP A 30 -1.86 27.13 -20.26
CA ASP A 30 -1.15 26.07 -19.49
C ASP A 30 0.35 26.05 -19.81
N ALA A 31 0.97 27.23 -19.91
CA ALA A 31 2.40 27.36 -20.12
C ALA A 31 3.04 27.76 -18.78
N GLY A 32 3.62 26.79 -18.08
CA GLY A 32 4.36 27.02 -16.84
C GLY A 32 4.19 25.95 -15.77
N MET A 33 3.31 24.95 -15.98
CA MET A 33 3.23 23.78 -15.11
C MET A 33 4.41 22.84 -15.35
N ASP A 34 4.91 22.25 -14.27
CA ASP A 34 5.95 21.24 -14.32
C ASP A 34 5.43 20.00 -15.04
N GLU A 35 6.01 19.69 -16.18
CA GLU A 35 5.53 18.63 -17.08
C GLU A 35 5.56 17.25 -16.42
N LEU A 36 6.51 17.01 -15.49
CA LEU A 36 6.64 15.73 -14.80
C LEU A 36 5.54 15.54 -13.76
N LEU A 37 5.22 16.60 -13.01
CA LEU A 37 4.14 16.57 -12.01
C LEU A 37 2.75 16.65 -12.64
N ALA A 38 2.61 17.38 -13.75
CA ALA A 38 1.35 17.47 -14.51
C ALA A 38 0.91 16.11 -15.07
N VAL A 39 1.86 15.28 -15.52
CA VAL A 39 1.61 13.90 -15.97
C VAL A 39 1.06 13.02 -14.84
N LEU A 40 1.34 13.36 -13.58
CA LEU A 40 0.88 12.65 -12.39
C LEU A 40 -0.41 13.25 -11.79
N GLY A 41 -1.00 14.27 -12.43
CA GLY A 41 -2.22 14.92 -11.98
C GLY A 41 -2.02 16.08 -10.99
N TYR A 42 -0.76 16.46 -10.71
CA TYR A 42 -0.42 17.58 -9.84
C TYR A 42 -0.26 18.87 -10.66
N LYS A 43 -0.77 19.99 -10.13
CA LYS A 43 -0.71 21.32 -10.73
C LYS A 43 0.31 22.16 -9.97
N VAL A 44 1.58 21.93 -10.28
CA VAL A 44 2.70 22.71 -9.70
C VAL A 44 3.36 23.47 -10.83
N LYS A 45 3.56 24.78 -10.67
CA LYS A 45 4.33 25.55 -11.64
C LYS A 45 5.81 25.26 -11.46
N SER A 46 6.57 25.17 -12.54
CA SER A 46 8.02 24.98 -12.47
C SER A 46 8.73 26.10 -11.69
N SER A 47 8.15 27.31 -11.64
CA SER A 47 8.65 28.43 -10.83
C SER A 47 8.51 28.22 -9.33
N ASP A 48 7.56 27.39 -8.90
CA ASP A 48 7.18 27.24 -7.50
C ASP A 48 7.83 25.99 -6.89
N MET A 49 8.62 25.25 -7.68
CA MET A 49 9.20 23.98 -7.28
C MET A 49 10.22 24.11 -6.16
N ALA A 50 11.00 25.20 -6.16
CA ALA A 50 11.95 25.50 -5.09
C ALA A 50 11.24 25.73 -3.75
N ASP A 51 10.16 26.52 -3.76
CA ASP A 51 9.34 26.78 -2.57
C ASP A 51 8.64 25.49 -2.08
N VAL A 52 8.19 24.62 -2.98
CA VAL A 52 7.58 23.33 -2.61
C VAL A 52 8.61 22.40 -1.97
N ALA A 53 9.82 22.32 -2.53
CA ALA A 53 10.91 21.52 -1.97
C ALA A 53 11.34 22.03 -0.58
N GLU A 54 11.51 23.34 -0.43
CA GLU A 54 11.85 23.97 0.85
C GLU A 54 10.77 23.70 1.91
N LYS A 55 9.50 23.78 1.54
CA LYS A 55 8.39 23.50 2.45
C LYS A 55 8.29 22.01 2.83
N LEU A 56 8.61 21.09 1.92
CA LEU A 56 8.65 19.66 2.22
C LEU A 56 9.80 19.33 3.18
N GLU A 57 10.95 19.97 3.00
CA GLU A 57 12.09 19.87 3.91
C GLU A 57 11.75 20.45 5.30
N GLN A 58 11.07 21.60 5.36
CA GLN A 58 10.56 22.17 6.61
C GLN A 58 9.55 21.23 7.31
N LEU A 59 8.71 20.54 6.54
CA LEU A 59 7.75 19.58 7.08
C LEU A 59 8.47 18.36 7.67
N GLU A 60 9.49 17.86 6.99
CA GLU A 60 10.34 16.77 7.48
C GLU A 60 11.08 17.16 8.77
N VAL A 61 11.62 18.38 8.84
CA VAL A 61 12.28 18.92 10.05
C VAL A 61 11.27 19.13 11.19
N ALA A 62 10.07 19.63 10.92
CA ALA A 62 9.02 19.78 11.92
C ALA A 62 8.54 18.42 12.48
N MET A 63 8.45 17.41 11.61
CA MET A 63 8.13 16.03 12.02
C MET A 63 9.30 15.36 12.78
N GLY A 64 10.55 15.72 12.46
CA GLY A 64 11.74 15.24 13.15
C GLY A 64 11.97 15.87 14.53
N THR A 65 11.64 17.15 14.69
CA THR A 65 11.82 17.90 15.95
C THR A 65 10.71 17.63 16.97
N THR A 66 9.47 17.42 16.52
CA THR A 66 8.34 17.01 17.39
C THR A 66 8.52 15.62 18.00
N ALA A 67 9.49 14.82 17.52
CA ALA A 67 9.84 13.53 18.12
C ALA A 67 10.71 13.65 19.38
N MET A 68 11.20 14.84 19.74
CA MET A 68 12.09 15.07 20.90
C MET A 68 11.48 15.84 22.07
N GLU A 69 10.26 16.35 21.97
CA GLU A 69 9.60 17.03 23.09
C GLU A 69 8.22 16.41 23.40
N ASP A 70 8.03 16.03 24.66
CA ASP A 70 6.80 15.44 25.20
C ASP A 70 5.58 16.35 25.00
N GLY A 71 4.48 15.73 24.57
CA GLY A 71 3.11 16.11 24.92
C GLY A 71 2.43 17.16 24.04
N VAL A 72 1.68 16.72 23.03
CA VAL A 72 0.64 17.56 22.41
C VAL A 72 -0.69 16.82 22.39
N SER A 73 -1.41 16.95 23.50
CA SER A 73 -2.86 16.77 23.57
C SER A 73 -3.52 18.13 23.30
N SER A 74 -3.69 18.53 22.03
CA SER A 74 -4.58 19.64 21.64
C SER A 74 -4.83 19.83 20.13
N LEU A 75 -4.74 18.80 19.28
CA LEU A 75 -5.21 18.89 17.88
C LEU A 75 -6.65 18.38 17.77
N SER A 76 -7.55 19.08 18.43
CA SER A 76 -9.00 18.92 18.24
C SER A 76 -9.59 20.29 18.01
N THR A 77 -9.55 20.73 16.75
CA THR A 77 -10.47 21.76 16.28
C THR A 77 -11.10 21.27 14.99
N ASP A 78 -12.40 20.99 15.10
CA ASP A 78 -13.37 20.90 14.02
C ASP A 78 -13.14 21.99 12.98
N THR A 79 -12.57 21.66 11.82
CA THR A 79 -12.97 22.22 10.54
C THR A 79 -12.50 21.28 9.42
N THR A 80 -13.38 20.39 8.96
CA THR A 80 -13.14 19.59 7.74
C THR A 80 -13.08 20.53 6.54
N VAL A 81 -11.89 21.03 6.21
CA VAL A 81 -11.63 21.73 4.96
C VAL A 81 -11.30 20.67 3.91
N HIS A 82 -12.17 20.52 2.92
CA HIS A 82 -11.90 19.67 1.77
C HIS A 82 -10.75 20.27 0.95
N TYR A 83 -9.56 19.67 1.01
CA TYR A 83 -8.41 20.12 0.23
C TYR A 83 -8.37 19.46 -1.15
N ASN A 84 -8.01 20.27 -2.16
CA ASN A 84 -7.80 19.80 -3.53
C ASN A 84 -6.33 19.34 -3.68
N PRO A 85 -6.05 18.03 -3.79
CA PRO A 85 -4.68 17.49 -3.82
C PRO A 85 -3.92 17.81 -5.10
N SER A 86 -4.54 18.52 -6.05
CA SER A 86 -3.86 19.01 -7.25
C SER A 86 -2.91 20.16 -6.92
N ASP A 87 -3.06 20.87 -5.80
CA ASP A 87 -2.22 22.01 -5.41
C ASP A 87 -1.23 21.63 -4.29
N LEU A 88 -0.10 21.04 -4.69
CA LEU A 88 0.92 20.55 -3.77
C LEU A 88 1.51 21.68 -2.91
N SER A 89 1.70 22.88 -3.47
CA SER A 89 2.24 24.04 -2.73
C SER A 89 1.27 24.54 -1.66
N GLY A 90 -0.02 24.60 -1.99
CA GLY A 90 -1.09 24.92 -1.03
C GLY A 90 -1.24 23.87 0.06
N TRP A 91 -1.13 22.59 -0.28
CA TRP A 91 -1.24 21.48 0.66
C TRP A 91 -0.09 21.46 1.68
N VAL A 92 1.17 21.51 1.22
CA VAL A 92 2.34 21.55 2.12
C VAL A 92 2.33 22.83 2.97
N GLY A 93 1.92 23.97 2.38
CA GLY A 93 1.73 25.22 3.11
C GLY A 93 0.69 25.13 4.25
N SER A 94 -0.40 24.39 4.05
CA SER A 94 -1.43 24.18 5.09
C SER A 94 -0.90 23.32 6.24
N MET A 95 -0.19 22.22 5.93
CA MET A 95 0.44 21.35 6.92
C MET A 95 1.46 22.10 7.79
N LEU A 96 2.32 22.91 7.17
CA LEU A 96 3.25 23.78 7.89
C LEU A 96 2.50 24.83 8.72
N SER A 97 1.40 25.39 8.21
CA SER A 97 0.63 26.39 8.95
C SER A 97 0.00 25.81 10.22
N GLU A 98 -0.54 24.60 10.17
CA GLU A 98 -1.09 23.88 11.32
C GLU A 98 -0.02 23.52 12.36
N LEU A 99 1.20 23.23 11.91
CA LEU A 99 2.37 23.02 12.77
C LEU A 99 2.93 24.33 13.36
N SER A 100 2.67 25.47 12.72
CA SER A 100 3.21 26.79 13.11
C SER A 100 2.30 27.62 14.03
N VAL A 101 1.08 27.17 14.34
CA VAL A 101 0.21 27.84 15.34
C VAL A 101 0.67 27.49 16.76
N ILE A 102 1.88 27.90 17.10
CA ILE A 102 2.29 28.22 18.47
C ILE A 102 3.17 29.45 18.34
N PRO A 103 2.64 30.65 18.65
CA PRO A 103 3.24 31.35 19.78
C PRO A 103 2.29 32.25 20.60
N ASP A 104 2.67 32.38 21.87
CA ASP A 104 2.44 33.54 22.74
C ASP A 104 1.00 33.97 23.01
N GLN A 105 0.33 33.24 23.89
CA GLN A 105 -0.51 33.84 24.94
C GLN A 105 -0.97 32.76 25.92
N ILE A 106 -0.47 32.81 27.17
CA ILE A 106 -1.28 32.75 28.41
C ILE A 106 -0.33 33.12 29.55
N GLY A 107 -0.50 34.35 30.01
CA GLY A 107 0.02 34.80 31.30
C GLY A 107 -0.75 34.14 32.44
N VAL A 108 -0.01 33.93 33.52
CA VAL A 108 -0.44 33.57 34.88
C VAL A 108 -1.87 34.02 35.23
N SER A 109 -2.75 33.06 35.53
CA SER A 109 -3.72 33.16 36.65
C SER A 109 -4.40 31.81 36.89
N GLY A 110 -4.42 31.39 38.16
CA GLY A 110 -4.91 30.08 38.58
C GLY A 110 -6.43 30.01 38.83
N GLY A 111 -6.87 28.79 39.15
CA GLY A 111 -8.21 28.49 39.66
C GLY A 111 -8.67 27.12 39.19
N GLY A 112 -8.71 26.16 40.10
CA GLY A 112 -9.14 24.80 39.81
C GLY A 112 -10.66 24.65 39.67
N ASN A 113 -11.10 23.58 39.00
CA ASN A 113 -12.14 22.70 39.52
C ASN A 113 -12.21 21.39 38.73
N LEU A 114 -12.47 20.33 39.50
CA LEU A 114 -12.68 18.93 39.13
C LEU A 114 -13.98 18.75 38.34
N ILE A 115 -14.00 17.92 37.29
CA ILE A 115 -15.09 16.97 36.97
C ILE A 115 -14.48 15.74 36.25
N ASN A 116 -14.90 14.55 36.70
CA ASN A 116 -14.53 13.21 36.21
C ASN A 116 -15.07 12.91 34.80
N ASP A 117 -14.38 12.06 34.05
CA ASP A 117 -14.99 11.14 33.09
C ASP A 117 -14.21 9.81 33.04
N ASP A 118 -14.80 8.79 33.66
CA ASP A 118 -14.58 7.37 33.38
C ASP A 118 -15.52 7.00 32.21
N ASP A 119 -15.00 6.73 31.01
CA ASP A 119 -15.41 5.58 30.17
C ASP A 119 -14.71 5.59 28.79
N LEU A 120 -13.57 4.91 28.66
CA LEU A 120 -13.11 4.27 27.42
C LEU A 120 -12.20 3.08 27.80
N ARG A 121 -12.80 1.90 28.00
CA ARG A 121 -12.04 0.64 28.16
C ARG A 121 -11.69 0.05 26.79
N ALA A 122 -10.42 0.19 26.43
CA ALA A 122 -9.76 -0.64 25.43
C ALA A 122 -9.74 -2.12 25.86
N ILE A 123 -9.89 -3.05 24.92
CA ILE A 123 -9.65 -4.49 25.12
C ILE A 123 -8.21 -4.79 24.67
N PRO A 124 -7.27 -5.11 25.56
CA PRO A 124 -5.91 -5.49 25.20
C PRO A 124 -5.81 -7.00 24.90
N GLY A 125 -5.29 -7.37 23.72
CA GLY A 125 -4.89 -8.73 23.40
C GLY A 125 -3.49 -9.02 23.96
N GLY A 126 -3.41 -9.82 25.02
CA GLY A 126 -2.16 -10.20 25.69
C GLY A 126 -1.36 -11.30 24.97
N ALA A 127 -0.04 -11.23 25.10
CA ALA A 127 0.92 -12.25 24.71
C ALA A 127 0.80 -13.51 25.60
N ILE A 128 0.94 -14.71 25.02
CA ILE A 128 0.85 -15.99 25.74
C ILE A 128 2.21 -16.70 25.78
N LEU A 129 2.74 -16.88 26.98
CA LEU A 129 3.70 -17.92 27.38
C LEU A 129 2.92 -19.13 27.94
N GLY A 130 3.34 -20.35 27.59
CA GLY A 130 2.65 -21.59 27.97
C GLY A 130 3.02 -22.14 29.36
N ASN A 131 2.03 -22.75 30.04
CA ASN A 131 2.11 -24.09 30.64
C ASN A 131 0.77 -24.53 31.26
N ASP A 132 0.60 -25.86 31.31
CA ASP A 132 -0.60 -26.66 31.62
C ASP A 132 -1.27 -26.48 33.00
N SER A 133 -2.60 -26.66 33.05
CA SER A 133 -3.32 -27.54 34.02
C SER A 133 -4.85 -27.44 33.87
N GLU A 134 -5.50 -28.61 33.86
CA GLU A 134 -6.95 -28.85 33.85
C GLU A 134 -7.75 -28.14 34.98
N SER A 135 -8.98 -27.68 34.71
CA SER A 135 -10.21 -28.30 35.24
C SER A 135 -11.51 -27.62 34.76
N ALA A 136 -12.59 -28.37 34.86
CA ALA A 136 -13.85 -28.29 34.11
C ALA A 136 -14.93 -27.28 34.57
N LYS A 137 -15.96 -27.17 33.69
CA LYS A 137 -17.38 -26.74 33.87
C LYS A 137 -17.65 -25.25 33.55
N LYS A 138 -18.70 -24.82 32.83
CA LYS A 138 -19.94 -25.46 32.37
C LYS A 138 -20.57 -24.62 31.22
N ARG A 139 -21.26 -25.35 30.36
CA ARG A 139 -22.01 -25.01 29.14
C ARG A 139 -23.29 -24.19 29.41
N ILE A 140 -23.60 -23.21 28.55
CA ILE A 140 -24.99 -22.84 28.21
C ILE A 140 -25.08 -22.74 26.69
N LYS A 141 -25.96 -23.57 26.12
CA LYS A 141 -26.29 -23.68 24.70
C LYS A 141 -27.79 -23.36 24.61
N PHE A 142 -28.17 -22.40 23.76
CA PHE A 142 -29.57 -22.22 23.39
C PHE A 142 -29.78 -22.90 22.03
N ASP A 143 -30.75 -23.80 21.98
CA ASP A 143 -31.11 -24.69 20.89
C ASP A 143 -32.54 -24.34 20.50
N SER A 144 -32.84 -24.30 19.21
CA SER A 144 -34.20 -24.39 18.69
C SER A 144 -34.22 -25.26 17.43
N ARG A 145 -34.27 -26.57 17.67
CA ARG A 145 -34.74 -27.58 16.72
C ARG A 145 -36.25 -27.45 16.50
N VAL A 146 -36.69 -27.66 15.26
CA VAL A 146 -37.99 -28.25 14.95
C VAL A 146 -37.73 -29.59 14.26
N GLU A 147 -38.35 -30.63 14.80
CA GLU A 147 -38.19 -32.04 14.44
C GLU A 147 -39.08 -32.43 13.25
N PHE A 148 -38.59 -33.34 12.41
CA PHE A 148 -39.45 -34.24 11.65
C PHE A 148 -38.96 -35.68 11.84
N LEU A 149 -39.93 -36.55 12.11
CA LEU A 149 -39.80 -37.95 12.51
C LEU A 149 -39.29 -38.85 11.38
N GLU A 150 -38.36 -39.76 11.72
CA GLU A 150 -38.05 -40.96 10.94
C GLU A 150 -38.81 -42.19 11.48
N ASN A 151 -39.23 -43.05 10.56
CA ASN A 151 -39.44 -44.50 10.69
C ASN A 151 -39.64 -45.01 9.25
N GLY A 152 -39.00 -46.04 8.68
CA GLY A 152 -37.94 -46.96 9.06
C GLY A 152 -37.82 -48.06 7.96
N CYS A 153 -36.58 -48.41 7.60
CA CYS A 153 -36.05 -49.65 6.99
C CYS A 153 -36.66 -50.32 5.72
N SER A 154 -35.85 -50.41 4.64
CA SER A 154 -35.42 -51.70 4.02
C SER A 154 -34.32 -51.54 2.95
N ALA A 155 -33.61 -52.64 2.70
CA ALA A 155 -32.24 -52.73 2.17
C ALA A 155 -32.04 -52.70 0.63
N ALA A 156 -30.87 -52.16 0.25
CA ALA A 156 -29.92 -52.48 -0.85
C ALA A 156 -30.37 -52.74 -2.32
N ALA A 157 -29.83 -51.92 -3.25
CA ALA A 157 -29.39 -52.28 -4.62
C ALA A 157 -28.42 -51.20 -5.19
N PRO A 158 -27.48 -51.52 -6.11
CA PRO A 158 -26.42 -50.61 -6.56
C PRO A 158 -26.90 -49.59 -7.62
N PRO A 159 -26.17 -48.48 -7.86
CA PRO A 159 -26.63 -47.43 -8.77
C PRO A 159 -26.41 -47.79 -10.26
N PRO A 160 -27.31 -47.39 -11.18
CA PRO A 160 -27.08 -47.48 -12.62
C PRO A 160 -26.23 -46.29 -13.12
N PRO A 161 -25.62 -46.38 -14.33
CA PRO A 161 -24.64 -45.41 -14.82
C PRO A 161 -25.28 -44.05 -15.15
N PRO A 162 -24.50 -42.95 -15.16
CA PRO A 162 -25.04 -41.61 -15.30
C PRO A 162 -25.53 -41.35 -16.74
N LEU A 163 -26.78 -40.90 -16.87
CA LEU A 163 -27.33 -40.28 -18.08
C LEU A 163 -26.92 -38.79 -18.14
N PRO A 164 -26.86 -38.17 -19.34
CA PRO A 164 -26.15 -36.92 -19.57
C PRO A 164 -26.81 -35.70 -18.92
N ARG A 165 -25.97 -34.86 -18.30
CA ARG A 165 -26.26 -33.60 -17.60
C ARG A 165 -26.69 -32.43 -18.52
N ALA A 166 -27.55 -32.67 -19.51
CA ALA A 166 -27.74 -31.72 -20.62
C ALA A 166 -29.14 -31.09 -20.79
N VAL A 167 -30.08 -31.21 -19.83
CA VAL A 167 -31.48 -30.73 -20.06
C VAL A 167 -31.96 -29.59 -19.12
N VAL A 168 -31.19 -29.14 -18.12
CA VAL A 168 -31.67 -28.08 -17.18
C VAL A 168 -31.09 -26.69 -17.44
N LEU A 169 -30.05 -26.56 -18.27
CA LEU A 169 -29.36 -25.28 -18.51
C LEU A 169 -30.04 -24.35 -19.52
N VAL A 170 -30.86 -24.88 -20.43
CA VAL A 170 -31.46 -24.09 -21.52
C VAL A 170 -32.61 -23.20 -21.02
N ASP A 171 -33.41 -23.69 -20.07
CA ASP A 171 -34.59 -22.94 -19.55
C ASP A 171 -34.19 -21.75 -18.65
N SER A 172 -33.08 -21.85 -17.94
CA SER A 172 -32.64 -20.80 -17.00
C SER A 172 -32.18 -19.52 -17.71
N GLN A 173 -31.54 -19.65 -18.87
CA GLN A 173 -31.02 -18.49 -19.61
C GLN A 173 -32.14 -17.73 -20.32
N GLU A 174 -33.10 -18.45 -20.91
CA GLU A 174 -34.31 -17.84 -21.49
C GLU A 174 -35.21 -17.20 -20.41
N ALA A 175 -35.33 -17.82 -19.24
CA ALA A 175 -36.03 -17.22 -18.10
C ALA A 175 -35.36 -15.93 -17.61
N GLY A 176 -34.02 -15.90 -17.56
CA GLY A 176 -33.27 -14.69 -17.22
C GLY A 176 -33.46 -13.55 -18.23
N VAL A 177 -33.45 -13.85 -19.53
CA VAL A 177 -33.72 -12.86 -20.59
C VAL A 177 -35.16 -12.33 -20.49
N ARG A 178 -36.16 -13.21 -20.31
CA ARG A 178 -37.56 -12.82 -20.11
C ARG A 178 -37.73 -11.93 -18.88
N LEU A 179 -37.02 -12.22 -17.80
CA LEU A 179 -37.03 -11.41 -16.58
C LEU A 179 -36.49 -9.99 -16.83
N VAL A 180 -35.37 -9.87 -17.54
CA VAL A 180 -34.80 -8.56 -17.91
C VAL A 180 -35.76 -7.77 -18.80
N HIS A 181 -36.35 -8.41 -19.82
CA HIS A 181 -37.34 -7.75 -20.68
C HIS A 181 -38.58 -7.31 -19.92
N THR A 182 -39.07 -8.12 -18.97
CA THR A 182 -40.23 -7.77 -18.14
C THR A 182 -39.91 -6.63 -17.18
N LEU A 183 -38.70 -6.59 -16.60
CA LEU A 183 -38.20 -5.47 -15.79
C LEU A 183 -38.15 -4.17 -16.62
N MET A 184 -37.61 -4.23 -17.84
CA MET A 184 -37.54 -3.07 -18.74
C MET A 184 -38.95 -2.59 -19.14
N ALA A 185 -39.85 -3.51 -19.52
CA ALA A 185 -41.22 -3.18 -19.86
C ALA A 185 -41.99 -2.59 -18.66
N CYS A 186 -41.71 -3.08 -17.44
CA CYS A 186 -42.28 -2.52 -16.22
C CYS A 186 -41.79 -1.08 -16.00
N ALA A 187 -40.49 -0.82 -16.16
CA ALA A 187 -39.94 0.52 -16.04
C ALA A 187 -40.51 1.48 -17.09
N GLU A 188 -40.69 1.02 -18.32
CA GLU A 188 -41.31 1.78 -19.40
C GLU A 188 -42.80 2.08 -19.11
N ALA A 189 -43.55 1.10 -18.61
CA ALA A 189 -44.94 1.30 -18.18
C ALA A 189 -45.05 2.33 -17.03
N VAL A 190 -44.11 2.33 -16.09
CA VAL A 190 -44.01 3.36 -15.04
C VAL A 190 -43.70 4.74 -15.65
N GLN A 191 -42.80 4.82 -16.62
CA GLN A 191 -42.45 6.06 -17.31
C GLN A 191 -43.64 6.65 -18.10
N GLN A 192 -44.44 5.79 -18.73
CA GLN A 192 -45.66 6.15 -19.46
C GLN A 192 -46.87 6.40 -18.54
N GLU A 193 -46.67 6.40 -17.21
CA GLU A 193 -47.72 6.54 -16.19
C GLU A 193 -48.84 5.48 -16.26
N ASN A 194 -48.61 4.36 -16.93
CA ASN A 194 -49.56 3.25 -17.01
C ASN A 194 -49.45 2.33 -15.79
N MET A 195 -49.95 2.82 -14.65
CA MET A 195 -49.81 2.14 -13.35
C MET A 195 -50.47 0.77 -13.29
N LYS A 196 -51.55 0.54 -14.06
CA LYS A 196 -52.23 -0.77 -14.12
C LYS A 196 -51.35 -1.82 -14.80
N LEU A 197 -50.70 -1.44 -15.90
CA LEU A 197 -49.77 -2.32 -16.61
C LEU A 197 -48.50 -2.54 -15.78
N ALA A 198 -47.96 -1.48 -15.17
CA ALA A 198 -46.79 -1.58 -14.31
C ALA A 198 -47.02 -2.51 -13.10
N ASP A 199 -48.17 -2.43 -12.44
CA ASP A 199 -48.51 -3.33 -11.32
C ASP A 199 -48.62 -4.81 -11.74
N ALA A 200 -49.17 -5.08 -12.94
CA ALA A 200 -49.22 -6.44 -13.48
C ALA A 200 -47.81 -6.96 -13.83
N LEU A 201 -46.97 -6.12 -14.45
CA LEU A 201 -45.62 -6.48 -14.86
C LEU A 201 -44.70 -6.71 -13.64
N VAL A 202 -44.77 -5.88 -12.59
CA VAL A 202 -43.92 -6.05 -11.41
C VAL A 202 -44.25 -7.32 -10.62
N LYS A 203 -45.53 -7.73 -10.60
CA LYS A 203 -45.95 -9.03 -10.06
C LYS A 203 -45.36 -10.18 -10.86
N HIS A 204 -45.33 -10.05 -12.19
CA HIS A 204 -44.72 -11.04 -13.06
C HIS A 204 -43.20 -11.12 -12.88
N VAL A 205 -42.53 -9.98 -12.70
CA VAL A 205 -41.10 -9.92 -12.34
C VAL A 205 -40.82 -10.69 -11.06
N GLY A 206 -41.65 -10.56 -10.02
CA GLY A 206 -41.48 -11.30 -8.76
C GLY A 206 -41.48 -12.82 -8.97
N ILE A 207 -42.45 -13.33 -9.73
CA ILE A 207 -42.56 -14.76 -10.07
C ILE A 207 -41.34 -15.22 -10.89
N LEU A 208 -40.93 -14.42 -11.87
CA LEU A 208 -39.77 -14.75 -12.69
C LEU A 208 -38.46 -14.70 -11.89
N ALA A 209 -38.32 -13.80 -10.91
CA ALA A 209 -37.16 -13.71 -10.04
C ALA A 209 -37.01 -14.94 -9.14
N GLU A 210 -38.11 -15.47 -8.61
CA GLU A 210 -38.12 -16.71 -7.80
C GLU A 210 -37.56 -17.91 -8.59
N SER A 211 -37.82 -17.97 -9.90
CA SER A 211 -37.30 -19.02 -10.77
C SER A 211 -35.81 -18.91 -11.11
N GLN A 212 -35.17 -17.75 -10.87
CA GLN A 212 -33.74 -17.55 -11.12
C GLN A 212 -32.88 -18.09 -9.98
N VAL A 213 -31.59 -18.37 -10.23
CA VAL A 213 -30.62 -18.75 -9.18
C VAL A 213 -29.46 -17.76 -9.18
N GLY A 214 -28.83 -17.55 -8.01
CA GLY A 214 -27.63 -16.74 -7.89
C GLY A 214 -27.87 -15.22 -7.99
N ALA A 215 -26.97 -14.51 -8.68
CA ALA A 215 -26.97 -13.05 -8.73
C ALA A 215 -28.26 -12.46 -9.33
N MET A 216 -28.79 -13.07 -10.39
CA MET A 216 -29.96 -12.53 -11.10
C MET A 216 -31.23 -12.51 -10.24
N ARG A 217 -31.43 -13.53 -9.38
CA ARG A 217 -32.54 -13.54 -8.40
C ARG A 217 -32.45 -12.34 -7.46
N LYS A 218 -31.26 -12.09 -6.90
CA LYS A 218 -31.02 -10.99 -5.94
C LYS A 218 -31.27 -9.62 -6.60
N VAL A 219 -30.68 -9.39 -7.77
CA VAL A 219 -30.83 -8.12 -8.51
C VAL A 219 -32.29 -7.88 -8.87
N ALA A 220 -32.98 -8.87 -9.45
CA ALA A 220 -34.37 -8.71 -9.85
C ALA A 220 -35.30 -8.45 -8.68
N ALA A 221 -35.08 -9.09 -7.52
CA ALA A 221 -35.87 -8.84 -6.31
C ALA A 221 -35.72 -7.39 -5.83
N CYS A 222 -34.50 -6.86 -5.76
CA CYS A 222 -34.25 -5.47 -5.35
C CYS A 222 -34.88 -4.46 -6.33
N PHE A 223 -34.74 -4.70 -7.65
CA PHE A 223 -35.34 -3.83 -8.67
C PHE A 223 -36.87 -3.90 -8.67
N ALA A 224 -37.45 -5.09 -8.47
CA ALA A 224 -38.89 -5.25 -8.33
C ALA A 224 -39.42 -4.47 -7.12
N GLU A 225 -38.74 -4.57 -5.97
CA GLU A 225 -39.10 -3.81 -4.78
C GLU A 225 -39.03 -2.29 -5.01
N ALA A 226 -37.97 -1.81 -5.65
CA ALA A 226 -37.83 -0.40 -6.00
C ALA A 226 -38.93 0.08 -6.97
N LEU A 227 -39.31 -0.74 -7.96
CA LEU A 227 -40.41 -0.46 -8.88
C LEU A 227 -41.76 -0.43 -8.17
N VAL A 228 -42.03 -1.36 -7.25
CA VAL A 228 -43.24 -1.34 -6.39
C VAL A 228 -43.29 -0.04 -5.60
N ARG A 229 -42.21 0.31 -4.89
CA ARG A 229 -42.13 1.56 -4.12
C ARG A 229 -42.42 2.78 -5.01
N ARG A 230 -41.89 2.80 -6.25
CA ARG A 230 -42.16 3.85 -7.23
C ARG A 230 -43.61 3.89 -7.71
N ILE A 231 -44.22 2.75 -8.06
CA ILE A 231 -45.61 2.62 -8.53
C ILE A 231 -46.58 3.14 -7.45
N TYR A 232 -46.36 2.74 -6.19
CA TYR A 232 -47.20 3.14 -5.06
C TYR A 232 -46.80 4.49 -4.45
N LYS A 233 -45.83 5.20 -5.06
CA LYS A 233 -45.30 6.50 -4.59
C LYS A 233 -44.82 6.49 -3.13
N ILE A 234 -44.34 5.33 -2.68
CA ILE A 234 -43.68 5.16 -1.38
C ILE A 234 -42.25 5.67 -1.57
N ARG A 235 -42.00 6.91 -1.15
CA ARG A 235 -40.64 7.47 -1.16
C ARG A 235 -39.89 6.99 0.08
N PRO A 236 -38.63 6.57 -0.05
CA PRO A 236 -37.78 6.43 1.12
C PRO A 236 -37.76 7.79 1.82
N GLN A 237 -38.09 7.81 3.12
CA GLN A 237 -37.84 8.97 3.96
C GLN A 237 -36.32 9.18 3.98
N PRO A 238 -35.79 10.41 3.92
CA PRO A 238 -34.39 10.63 4.24
C PRO A 238 -34.18 10.08 5.66
N GLU A 239 -33.39 9.01 5.78
CA GLU A 239 -33.16 8.37 7.07
C GLU A 239 -32.42 9.36 7.96
N GLU A 240 -33.09 9.88 8.99
CA GLU A 240 -32.47 10.79 9.98
C GLU A 240 -31.44 10.06 10.88
N ASN A 241 -31.27 8.75 10.72
CA ASN A 241 -30.31 7.94 11.45
C ASN A 241 -29.12 7.57 10.53
N SER A 242 -28.11 8.44 10.43
CA SER A 242 -26.87 8.12 9.68
C SER A 242 -26.28 6.78 10.10
N SER A 243 -26.39 6.44 11.39
CA SER A 243 -25.87 5.21 11.99
C SER A 243 -26.30 3.92 11.28
N TYR A 244 -27.50 3.81 10.71
CA TYR A 244 -27.91 2.59 10.01
C TYR A 244 -27.29 2.49 8.61
N ALA A 245 -27.19 3.63 7.91
CA ALA A 245 -26.48 3.70 6.63
C ALA A 245 -24.99 3.38 6.82
N ASP A 246 -24.38 3.91 7.88
CA ASP A 246 -22.98 3.65 8.25
C ASP A 246 -22.74 2.14 8.52
N VAL A 247 -23.67 1.47 9.21
CA VAL A 247 -23.60 0.00 9.45
C VAL A 247 -23.76 -0.82 8.17
N LEU A 248 -24.64 -0.39 7.25
CA LEU A 248 -24.81 -1.06 5.96
C LEU A 248 -23.57 -0.91 5.07
N GLU A 249 -22.96 0.28 5.08
CA GLU A 249 -21.73 0.58 4.36
C GLU A 249 -20.54 -0.21 4.93
N MET A 250 -20.42 -0.29 6.26
CA MET A 250 -19.46 -1.17 6.95
C MET A 250 -19.58 -2.62 6.47
N HIS A 251 -20.79 -3.19 6.49
CA HIS A 251 -20.99 -4.57 6.05
C HIS A 251 -20.75 -4.79 4.54
N PHE A 252 -20.98 -3.78 3.71
CA PHE A 252 -20.64 -3.83 2.28
C PHE A 252 -19.12 -3.92 2.07
N TYR A 253 -18.35 -3.15 2.82
CA TYR A 253 -16.90 -3.20 2.78
C TYR A 253 -16.34 -4.50 3.41
N GLU A 254 -16.92 -4.97 4.51
CA GLU A 254 -16.53 -6.26 5.14
C GLU A 254 -16.78 -7.48 4.23
N THR A 255 -17.78 -7.41 3.34
CA THR A 255 -18.13 -8.53 2.44
C THR A 255 -17.46 -8.49 1.07
N ALA A 256 -16.65 -7.46 0.78
CA ALA A 256 -15.85 -7.36 -0.43
C ALA A 256 -14.40 -7.81 -0.15
N PRO A 257 -14.02 -9.07 -0.44
CA PRO A 257 -12.75 -9.69 -0.01
C PRO A 257 -11.47 -9.08 -0.62
N TYR A 258 -11.58 -8.01 -1.41
CA TYR A 258 -10.47 -7.29 -2.05
C TYR A 258 -10.10 -5.98 -1.34
N LEU A 259 -10.70 -5.73 -0.17
CA LEU A 259 -10.49 -4.50 0.57
C LEU A 259 -9.65 -4.67 1.83
N LYS A 260 -9.07 -5.85 2.10
CA LYS A 260 -8.07 -5.99 3.17
C LYS A 260 -6.72 -6.45 2.62
N VAL A 261 -5.72 -5.59 2.80
CA VAL A 261 -4.32 -5.86 2.40
C VAL A 261 -3.51 -6.07 3.66
N HIS A 262 -2.75 -7.16 3.71
CA HIS A 262 -1.85 -7.47 4.80
C HIS A 262 -0.40 -7.47 4.31
N VAL A 263 0.41 -6.54 4.80
CA VAL A 263 1.86 -6.52 4.53
C VAL A 263 2.61 -7.08 5.73
N ILE A 264 3.52 -8.01 5.47
CA ILE A 264 4.47 -8.55 6.45
C ILE A 264 5.85 -7.97 6.13
N ASP A 265 6.33 -7.08 6.98
CA ASP A 265 7.63 -6.43 6.87
C ASP A 265 8.67 -7.16 7.72
N PHE A 266 9.70 -7.72 7.08
CA PHE A 266 10.77 -8.46 7.74
C PHE A 266 11.79 -7.57 8.48
N GLY A 267 11.74 -6.25 8.30
CA GLY A 267 12.63 -5.31 8.95
C GLY A 267 12.00 -3.94 9.13
N LEU A 268 10.99 -3.84 10.02
CA LEU A 268 10.18 -2.62 10.20
C LEU A 268 11.03 -1.37 10.48
N LYS A 269 12.09 -1.52 11.27
CA LYS A 269 12.98 -0.42 11.69
C LYS A 269 12.15 0.75 12.24
N GLN A 270 12.21 1.93 11.62
CA GLN A 270 11.45 3.12 12.01
C GLN A 270 10.09 3.25 11.29
N GLY A 271 9.73 2.30 10.42
CA GLY A 271 8.44 2.28 9.73
C GLY A 271 8.29 3.27 8.58
N MET A 272 9.37 3.94 8.15
CA MET A 272 9.34 5.06 7.18
C MET A 272 8.80 4.69 5.79
N GLN A 273 8.74 3.40 5.43
CA GLN A 273 8.18 2.97 4.14
C GLN A 273 6.65 3.09 4.08
N TRP A 274 5.99 2.97 5.24
CA TRP A 274 4.55 2.74 5.32
C TRP A 274 3.69 4.01 5.20
N PRO A 275 4.10 5.20 5.67
CA PRO A 275 3.36 6.44 5.45
C PRO A 275 3.02 6.71 3.99
N ALA A 276 4.01 6.58 3.08
CA ALA A 276 3.82 6.80 1.66
C ALA A 276 2.85 5.78 1.04
N LEU A 277 2.91 4.52 1.47
CA LEU A 277 1.95 3.50 1.02
C LEU A 277 0.54 3.80 1.51
N MET A 278 0.36 4.16 2.79
CA MET A 278 -0.95 4.49 3.35
C MET A 278 -1.58 5.68 2.63
N GLN A 279 -0.80 6.72 2.33
CA GLN A 279 -1.25 7.87 1.53
C GLN A 279 -1.68 7.42 0.11
N ALA A 280 -0.88 6.58 -0.55
CA ALA A 280 -1.24 6.05 -1.86
C ALA A 280 -2.52 5.20 -1.82
N LEU A 281 -2.74 4.45 -0.74
CA LEU A 281 -3.98 3.68 -0.52
C LEU A 281 -5.18 4.59 -0.29
N ALA A 282 -5.05 5.64 0.51
CA ALA A 282 -6.10 6.63 0.77
C ALA A 282 -6.59 7.33 -0.51
N LEU A 283 -5.67 7.57 -1.46
CA LEU A 283 -5.96 8.25 -2.72
C LEU A 283 -6.52 7.32 -3.82
N ARG A 284 -6.70 6.02 -3.55
CA ARG A 284 -7.21 5.08 -4.56
C ARG A 284 -8.66 5.41 -4.97
N PRO A 285 -8.99 5.32 -6.27
CA PRO A 285 -10.38 5.34 -6.70
C PRO A 285 -11.17 4.20 -6.03
N GLY A 286 -12.25 4.55 -5.32
CA GLY A 286 -13.03 3.60 -4.52
C GLY A 286 -12.69 3.56 -3.02
N GLY A 287 -11.78 4.44 -2.57
CA GLY A 287 -11.39 4.55 -1.16
C GLY A 287 -10.26 3.61 -0.75
N PRO A 288 -9.68 3.80 0.45
CA PRO A 288 -8.64 2.94 0.96
C PRO A 288 -9.19 1.54 1.33
N PRO A 289 -8.45 0.46 1.04
CA PRO A 289 -8.67 -0.81 1.71
C PRO A 289 -8.29 -0.70 3.20
N ALA A 290 -8.85 -1.57 4.03
CA ALA A 290 -8.27 -1.91 5.32
C ALA A 290 -6.83 -2.39 5.14
N PHE A 291 -5.92 -1.81 5.92
CA PHE A 291 -4.49 -2.07 5.84
C PHE A 291 -4.00 -2.70 7.13
N ARG A 292 -3.50 -3.94 7.02
CA ARG A 292 -2.85 -4.64 8.12
C ARG A 292 -1.35 -4.65 7.88
N LEU A 293 -0.57 -4.25 8.88
CA LEU A 293 0.89 -4.30 8.85
C LEU A 293 1.41 -5.15 9.99
N THR A 294 2.11 -6.22 9.64
CA THR A 294 2.90 -7.01 10.58
C THR A 294 4.36 -6.61 10.44
N GLY A 295 4.91 -5.95 11.46
CA GLY A 295 6.31 -5.52 11.49
C GLY A 295 7.18 -6.42 12.34
N ILE A 296 8.25 -6.96 11.76
CA ILE A 296 9.23 -7.80 12.46
C ILE A 296 10.48 -6.98 12.78
N GLY A 297 11.03 -7.18 13.97
CA GLY A 297 12.28 -6.56 14.38
C GLY A 297 12.98 -7.31 15.51
N PRO A 298 14.26 -7.00 15.75
CA PRO A 298 15.02 -7.59 16.85
C PRO A 298 14.54 -7.06 18.20
N PRO A 299 14.79 -7.80 19.30
CA PRO A 299 14.58 -7.28 20.65
C PRO A 299 15.49 -6.07 20.89
N GLN A 300 14.95 -5.05 21.58
CA GLN A 300 15.73 -3.87 21.93
C GLN A 300 16.65 -4.13 23.13
N PRO A 301 17.87 -3.57 23.16
CA PRO A 301 18.81 -3.78 24.28
C PRO A 301 18.29 -3.30 25.64
N ASP A 302 17.40 -2.31 25.63
CA ASP A 302 16.78 -1.71 26.80
C ASP A 302 15.42 -2.35 27.16
N ASN A 303 15.04 -3.44 26.48
CA ASN A 303 13.74 -4.12 26.59
C ASN A 303 12.53 -3.21 26.29
N THR A 304 12.72 -2.09 25.60
CA THR A 304 11.59 -1.28 25.14
C THR A 304 10.88 -1.94 23.95
N ASP A 305 9.59 -1.67 23.82
CA ASP A 305 8.81 -2.10 22.66
C ASP A 305 8.82 -1.03 21.57
N ALA A 306 9.97 -0.87 20.90
CA ALA A 306 10.13 0.09 19.82
C ALA A 306 9.19 -0.19 18.63
N LEU A 307 8.86 -1.47 18.38
CA LEU A 307 7.92 -1.85 17.32
C LEU A 307 6.52 -1.31 17.63
N GLN A 308 6.05 -1.42 18.88
CA GLN A 308 4.77 -0.89 19.29
C GLN A 308 4.69 0.63 19.16
N GLN A 309 5.78 1.35 19.48
CA GLN A 309 5.85 2.80 19.31
C GLN A 309 5.71 3.21 17.84
N VAL A 310 6.41 2.53 16.93
CA VAL A 310 6.26 2.75 15.48
C VAL A 310 4.82 2.44 15.04
N GLY A 311 4.25 1.34 15.53
CA GLY A 311 2.87 0.96 15.26
C GLY A 311 1.85 2.03 15.66
N TRP A 312 2.02 2.66 16.83
CA TRP A 312 1.17 3.76 17.28
C TRP A 312 1.27 5.00 16.39
N LYS A 313 2.49 5.40 16.02
CA LYS A 313 2.70 6.54 15.10
C LYS A 313 2.04 6.29 13.75
N LEU A 314 2.16 5.07 13.21
CA LEU A 314 1.50 4.67 11.97
C LEU A 314 -0.03 4.65 12.10
N ALA A 315 -0.56 4.23 13.25
CA ALA A 315 -2.01 4.24 13.50
C ALA A 315 -2.58 5.67 13.58
N GLN A 316 -1.88 6.59 14.24
CA GLN A 316 -2.27 8.01 14.28
C GLN A 316 -2.30 8.62 12.88
N LEU A 317 -1.29 8.33 12.06
CA LEU A 317 -1.28 8.77 10.67
C LEU A 317 -2.47 8.18 9.89
N ALA A 318 -2.69 6.87 10.00
CA ALA A 318 -3.77 6.18 9.30
C ALA A 318 -5.15 6.74 9.65
N GLU A 319 -5.40 7.04 10.93
CA GLU A 319 -6.62 7.70 11.41
C GLU A 319 -6.79 9.09 10.77
N THR A 320 -5.72 9.88 10.71
CA THR A 320 -5.72 11.23 10.14
C THR A 320 -6.09 11.24 8.66
N ILE A 321 -5.73 10.19 7.91
CA ILE A 321 -5.99 10.07 6.46
C ILE A 321 -7.14 9.10 6.13
N GLY A 322 -7.90 8.64 7.14
CA GLY A 322 -9.09 7.81 6.94
C GLY A 322 -8.82 6.39 6.44
N VAL A 323 -7.69 5.80 6.81
CA VAL A 323 -7.33 4.40 6.47
C VAL A 323 -7.60 3.51 7.68
N GLU A 324 -8.48 2.50 7.53
CA GLU A 324 -8.64 1.47 8.56
C GLU A 324 -7.33 0.70 8.70
N PHE A 325 -6.71 0.73 9.89
CA PHE A 325 -5.36 0.21 10.09
C PHE A 325 -5.25 -0.74 11.28
N GLU A 326 -4.58 -1.86 11.05
CA GLU A 326 -4.26 -2.86 12.07
C GLU A 326 -2.74 -3.09 12.09
N PHE A 327 -2.09 -2.88 13.24
CA PHE A 327 -0.65 -3.13 13.40
C PHE A 327 -0.38 -4.32 14.32
N ARG A 328 0.64 -5.11 13.96
CA ARG A 328 1.17 -6.16 14.82
C ARG A 328 2.70 -6.20 14.79
N GLY A 329 3.33 -5.96 15.95
CA GLY A 329 4.77 -6.13 16.12
C GLY A 329 5.14 -7.58 16.45
N PHE A 330 6.19 -8.11 15.83
CA PHE A 330 6.82 -9.39 16.20
C PHE A 330 8.30 -9.20 16.50
N VAL A 331 8.67 -9.54 17.73
CA VAL A 331 10.06 -9.54 18.16
C VAL A 331 10.68 -10.90 17.86
N ALA A 332 11.75 -10.91 17.05
CA ALA A 332 12.49 -12.12 16.71
C ALA A 332 13.99 -11.84 16.59
N ASN A 333 14.83 -12.73 17.13
CA ASN A 333 16.28 -12.62 16.97
C ASN A 333 16.73 -12.92 15.52
N SER A 334 15.98 -13.76 14.82
CA SER A 334 16.22 -14.12 13.43
C SER A 334 14.91 -14.42 12.73
N LEU A 335 14.79 -14.04 11.47
CA LEU A 335 13.66 -14.42 10.63
C LEU A 335 13.51 -15.95 10.50
N ALA A 336 14.62 -16.69 10.62
CA ALA A 336 14.60 -18.14 10.60
C ALA A 336 13.92 -18.76 11.82
N ASP A 337 13.63 -17.99 12.86
CA ASP A 337 12.92 -18.45 14.05
C ASP A 337 11.38 -18.29 13.89
N LEU A 338 10.92 -17.65 12.80
CA LEU A 338 9.52 -17.41 12.52
C LEU A 338 8.90 -18.53 11.67
N ASP A 339 7.70 -18.96 12.08
CA ASP A 339 6.82 -19.80 11.28
C ASP A 339 5.59 -19.00 10.83
N ALA A 340 5.11 -19.26 9.61
CA ALA A 340 3.93 -18.56 9.04
C ALA A 340 2.70 -18.62 9.96
N LYS A 341 2.53 -19.71 10.71
CA LYS A 341 1.43 -19.90 11.66
C LYS A 341 1.45 -18.91 12.82
N MET A 342 2.60 -18.34 13.15
CA MET A 342 2.74 -17.36 14.24
C MET A 342 2.11 -16.02 13.86
N LEU A 343 2.05 -15.71 12.55
CA LEU A 343 1.67 -14.41 12.02
C LEU A 343 0.14 -14.19 11.90
N ASP A 344 -0.67 -15.17 12.32
CA ASP A 344 -2.14 -15.12 12.24
C ASP A 344 -2.65 -14.62 10.88
N ILE A 345 -2.07 -15.21 9.82
CA ILE A 345 -2.46 -14.93 8.44
C ILE A 345 -3.87 -15.46 8.23
N LYS A 346 -4.75 -14.60 7.75
CA LYS A 346 -6.13 -14.98 7.48
C LYS A 346 -6.21 -15.67 6.12
N PRO A 347 -7.24 -16.51 5.89
CA PRO A 347 -7.46 -17.15 4.60
C PRO A 347 -7.47 -16.14 3.43
N GLY A 348 -7.05 -16.57 2.24
CA GLY A 348 -6.86 -15.68 1.07
C GLY A 348 -8.14 -15.12 0.47
N ASP A 349 -9.31 -15.63 0.87
CA ASP A 349 -10.63 -15.06 0.61
C ASP A 349 -11.01 -13.95 1.61
N TYR A 350 -10.17 -13.68 2.63
CA TYR A 350 -10.37 -12.62 3.61
C TYR A 350 -9.32 -11.51 3.48
N GLU A 351 -8.04 -11.84 3.28
CA GLU A 351 -6.97 -10.84 3.09
C GLU A 351 -6.01 -11.19 1.95
N THR A 352 -5.48 -10.16 1.29
CA THR A 352 -4.38 -10.30 0.32
C THR A 352 -3.05 -10.03 1.01
N VAL A 353 -2.15 -11.02 1.03
CA VAL A 353 -0.85 -10.92 1.70
C VAL A 353 0.25 -10.45 0.76
N ALA A 354 1.10 -9.54 1.22
CA ALA A 354 2.37 -9.19 0.59
C ALA A 354 3.50 -9.30 1.62
N VAL A 355 4.69 -9.72 1.19
CA VAL A 355 5.88 -9.80 2.05
C VAL A 355 6.91 -8.79 1.55
N ASN A 356 7.48 -8.00 2.46
CA ASN A 356 8.52 -7.03 2.17
C ASN A 356 9.78 -7.34 2.96
N SER A 357 10.93 -7.34 2.29
CA SER A 357 12.23 -7.57 2.92
C SER A 357 13.27 -6.60 2.38
N VAL A 358 13.83 -5.76 3.25
CA VAL A 358 14.82 -4.73 2.90
C VAL A 358 16.09 -4.89 3.73
N PHE A 359 17.14 -5.40 3.09
CA PHE A 359 18.47 -5.67 3.69
C PHE A 359 18.42 -6.65 4.87
N GLU A 360 17.62 -7.70 4.77
CA GLU A 360 17.46 -8.70 5.85
C GLU A 360 17.85 -10.13 5.43
N LEU A 361 17.72 -10.50 4.15
CA LEU A 361 17.90 -11.90 3.73
C LEU A 361 19.38 -12.29 3.70
N HIS A 362 20.30 -11.39 3.34
CA HIS A 362 21.73 -11.70 3.29
C HIS A 362 22.27 -12.17 4.66
N ARG A 363 21.70 -11.68 5.77
CA ARG A 363 22.12 -12.03 7.13
C ARG A 363 21.86 -13.49 7.47
N LEU A 364 20.82 -14.07 6.86
CA LEU A 364 20.47 -15.48 7.03
C LEU A 364 21.54 -16.42 6.45
N LEU A 365 22.36 -15.95 5.51
CA LEU A 365 23.42 -16.76 4.90
C LEU A 365 24.55 -17.12 5.88
N ALA A 366 24.61 -16.50 7.07
CA ALA A 366 25.54 -16.88 8.13
C ALA A 366 25.22 -18.26 8.73
N ARG A 367 23.95 -18.70 8.64
CA ARG A 367 23.45 -19.95 9.20
C ARG A 367 23.02 -20.87 8.06
N PRO A 368 23.69 -22.02 7.83
CA PRO A 368 23.30 -22.96 6.79
C PRO A 368 21.82 -23.37 6.90
N GLY A 369 21.08 -23.29 5.79
CA GLY A 369 19.65 -23.66 5.74
C GLY A 369 18.68 -22.58 6.20
N ALA A 370 19.14 -21.46 6.77
CA ALA A 370 18.25 -20.43 7.30
C ALA A 370 17.49 -19.68 6.21
N VAL A 371 18.16 -19.34 5.10
CA VAL A 371 17.50 -18.75 3.91
C VAL A 371 16.42 -19.69 3.38
N GLU A 372 16.74 -20.97 3.22
CA GLU A 372 15.82 -21.96 2.66
C GLU A 372 14.60 -22.16 3.58
N LYS A 373 14.81 -22.14 4.89
CA LYS A 373 13.72 -22.16 5.87
C LYS A 373 12.83 -20.93 5.73
N VAL A 374 13.40 -19.72 5.69
CA VAL A 374 12.63 -18.47 5.58
C VAL A 374 11.86 -18.39 4.26
N LEU A 375 12.47 -18.77 3.14
CA LEU A 375 11.77 -18.84 1.85
C LEU A 375 10.64 -19.89 1.87
N GLY A 376 10.84 -21.01 2.56
CA GLY A 376 9.79 -22.00 2.84
C GLY A 376 8.65 -21.43 3.67
N SER A 377 8.96 -20.64 4.71
CA SER A 377 7.97 -19.92 5.51
C SER A 377 7.21 -18.90 4.67
N ILE A 378 7.89 -18.08 3.85
CA ILE A 378 7.25 -17.13 2.93
C ILE A 378 6.27 -17.85 2.00
N ARG A 379 6.66 -19.00 1.44
CA ARG A 379 5.75 -19.79 0.60
C ARG A 379 4.51 -20.27 1.36
N ALA A 380 4.68 -20.69 2.62
CA ALA A 380 3.57 -21.08 3.48
C ALA A 380 2.64 -19.91 3.86
N MET A 381 3.10 -18.66 3.76
CA MET A 381 2.27 -17.45 3.94
C MET A 381 1.33 -17.21 2.75
N GLY A 382 1.57 -17.85 1.59
CA GLY A 382 0.76 -17.67 0.38
C GLY A 382 0.70 -16.22 -0.16
N PRO A 383 1.81 -15.46 -0.21
CA PRO A 383 1.77 -14.06 -0.61
C PRO A 383 1.43 -13.89 -2.09
N LYS A 384 0.71 -12.81 -2.41
CA LYS A 384 0.46 -12.39 -3.78
C LYS A 384 1.70 -11.79 -4.43
N ILE A 385 2.54 -11.14 -3.63
CA ILE A 385 3.82 -10.57 -4.06
C ILE A 385 4.83 -10.56 -2.90
N VAL A 386 6.10 -10.74 -3.23
CA VAL A 386 7.24 -10.59 -2.32
C VAL A 386 8.19 -9.56 -2.91
N THR A 387 8.47 -8.49 -2.17
CA THR A 387 9.46 -7.46 -2.55
C THR A 387 10.76 -7.68 -1.78
N VAL A 388 11.87 -7.67 -2.50
CA VAL A 388 13.22 -7.90 -1.95
C VAL A 388 14.14 -6.78 -2.39
N VAL A 389 14.74 -6.10 -1.41
CA VAL A 389 15.77 -5.07 -1.61
C VAL A 389 17.06 -5.55 -0.91
N GLU A 390 18.14 -5.70 -1.67
CA GLU A 390 19.42 -6.24 -1.19
C GLU A 390 20.60 -5.47 -1.79
N GLN A 391 21.76 -5.52 -1.12
CA GLN A 391 23.00 -4.92 -1.63
C GLN A 391 23.52 -5.68 -2.86
N GLU A 392 23.90 -4.96 -3.91
CA GLU A 392 24.45 -5.53 -5.14
C GLU A 392 25.98 -5.69 -5.02
N ALA A 393 26.41 -6.70 -4.27
CA ALA A 393 27.83 -7.03 -4.07
C ALA A 393 28.04 -8.52 -3.82
N ASP A 394 29.23 -9.06 -4.16
CA ASP A 394 29.61 -10.45 -3.84
C ASP A 394 30.55 -10.55 -2.64
N HIS A 395 30.03 -10.26 -1.44
CA HIS A 395 30.79 -10.38 -0.19
C HIS A 395 30.72 -11.78 0.41
N ASN A 396 29.99 -12.73 -0.19
CA ASN A 396 29.82 -14.08 0.34
C ASN A 396 30.80 -15.12 -0.24
N GLY A 397 31.78 -14.71 -1.05
CA GLY A 397 32.80 -15.61 -1.61
C GLY A 397 33.59 -16.40 -0.56
N VAL A 398 34.07 -17.60 -0.91
CA VAL A 398 34.84 -18.46 0.02
C VAL A 398 36.28 -17.97 0.23
N VAL A 399 36.86 -17.31 -0.77
CA VAL A 399 38.23 -16.79 -0.73
C VAL A 399 38.25 -15.40 -0.08
N PHE A 400 39.07 -15.23 0.96
CA PHE A 400 39.17 -13.95 1.68
C PHE A 400 39.60 -12.79 0.77
N MET A 401 40.62 -12.98 -0.06
CA MET A 401 41.16 -11.92 -0.92
C MET A 401 40.12 -11.40 -1.92
N ASP A 402 39.30 -12.30 -2.47
CA ASP A 402 38.22 -11.93 -3.40
C ASP A 402 37.16 -11.10 -2.68
N ARG A 403 36.73 -11.54 -1.48
CA ARG A 403 35.82 -10.77 -0.62
C ARG A 403 36.38 -9.39 -0.27
N PHE A 404 37.65 -9.35 0.14
CA PHE A 404 38.31 -8.12 0.54
C PHE A 404 38.34 -7.11 -0.61
N ASN A 405 38.80 -7.52 -1.79
CA ASN A 405 38.84 -6.65 -2.97
C ASN A 405 37.45 -6.19 -3.39
N GLU A 406 36.46 -7.10 -3.45
CA GLU A 406 35.09 -6.73 -3.80
C GLU A 406 34.51 -5.73 -2.79
N SER A 407 34.72 -5.97 -1.49
CA SER A 407 34.26 -5.08 -0.42
C SER A 407 34.95 -3.72 -0.47
N LEU A 408 36.26 -3.68 -0.69
CA LEU A 408 37.01 -2.42 -0.81
C LEU A 408 36.44 -1.61 -1.96
N HIS A 409 36.27 -2.22 -3.13
CA HIS A 409 35.70 -1.52 -4.25
C HIS A 409 34.26 -1.07 -3.96
N TYR A 410 33.39 -1.95 -3.41
CA TYR A 410 31.98 -1.65 -3.17
C TYR A 410 31.81 -0.49 -2.20
N TYR A 411 32.45 -0.57 -1.04
CA TYR A 411 32.35 0.48 -0.04
C TYR A 411 33.07 1.75 -0.47
N SER A 412 34.18 1.69 -1.22
CA SER A 412 34.74 2.91 -1.83
C SER A 412 33.72 3.63 -2.70
N THR A 413 32.92 2.92 -3.49
CA THR A 413 31.83 3.52 -4.28
C THR A 413 30.70 4.06 -3.38
N MET A 414 30.34 3.37 -2.30
CA MET A 414 29.34 3.86 -1.34
C MET A 414 29.78 5.12 -0.60
N PHE A 415 31.05 5.22 -0.19
CA PHE A 415 31.58 6.43 0.46
C PHE A 415 31.69 7.58 -0.55
N ASP A 416 32.17 7.32 -1.77
CA ASP A 416 32.17 8.32 -2.87
C ASP A 416 30.76 8.85 -3.17
N SER A 417 29.74 7.98 -3.12
CA SER A 417 28.35 8.39 -3.33
C SER A 417 27.76 9.22 -2.18
N LEU A 418 28.30 9.12 -0.97
CA LEU A 418 27.91 9.97 0.17
C LEU A 418 28.61 11.33 0.12
N GLU A 419 29.87 11.36 -0.30
CA GLU A 419 30.63 12.60 -0.51
C GLU A 419 30.04 13.42 -1.66
N GLY A 420 29.62 12.74 -2.74
CA GLY A 420 29.04 13.35 -3.93
C GLY A 420 27.58 13.80 -3.80
N SER A 421 26.84 13.36 -2.78
CA SER A 421 25.39 13.65 -2.66
C SER A 421 25.04 15.04 -2.12
N GLY A 422 26.01 15.93 -1.94
CA GLY A 422 25.75 17.33 -1.55
C GLY A 422 25.22 17.52 -0.11
N LEU A 423 25.15 16.45 0.70
CA LEU A 423 24.77 16.48 2.12
C LEU A 423 25.79 17.24 3.02
N THR A 424 26.85 17.76 2.41
CA THR A 424 27.95 18.51 3.02
C THR A 424 27.76 20.03 3.00
N GLN A 425 26.55 20.51 2.67
CA GLN A 425 26.23 21.95 2.73
C GLN A 425 26.47 22.53 4.15
N PRO A 426 27.26 23.61 4.30
CA PRO A 426 27.65 24.13 5.62
C PRO A 426 26.52 24.79 6.43
N ASP A 427 25.39 25.12 5.80
CA ASP A 427 24.41 26.07 6.36
C ASP A 427 23.14 25.41 6.94
N GLY A 428 23.06 24.07 6.95
CA GLY A 428 21.93 23.32 7.54
C GLY A 428 22.42 22.42 8.69
N GLY A 429 22.21 22.85 9.94
CA GLY A 429 22.79 22.27 11.17
C GLY A 429 22.44 20.81 11.53
N GLY A 430 21.94 19.99 10.59
CA GLY A 430 21.58 18.58 10.81
C GLY A 430 22.33 17.55 9.94
N GLY A 431 22.78 17.92 8.72
CA GLY A 431 23.27 16.94 7.73
C GLY A 431 24.55 16.19 8.11
N GLY A 432 25.43 16.81 8.91
CA GLY A 432 26.70 16.21 9.32
C GLY A 432 26.55 15.02 10.27
N GLN A 433 25.52 15.01 11.11
CA GLN A 433 25.31 13.92 12.08
C GLN A 433 24.79 12.66 11.37
N ASP A 434 23.83 12.80 10.46
CA ASP A 434 23.27 11.67 9.70
C ASP A 434 24.31 11.07 8.75
N LEU A 435 25.11 11.92 8.11
CA LEU A 435 26.26 11.47 7.31
C LEU A 435 27.23 10.65 8.16
N PHE A 436 27.66 11.17 9.31
CA PHE A 436 28.56 10.46 10.23
C PHE A 436 27.97 9.12 10.69
N MET A 437 26.69 9.08 11.05
CA MET A 437 26.02 7.83 11.47
C MET A 437 25.93 6.82 10.32
N THR A 438 25.77 7.29 9.07
CA THR A 438 25.81 6.46 7.87
C THR A 438 27.21 5.88 7.63
N GLU A 439 28.26 6.68 7.78
CA GLU A 439 29.65 6.21 7.69
C GLU A 439 29.96 5.15 8.76
N VAL A 440 29.50 5.36 10.00
CA VAL A 440 29.63 4.38 11.09
C VAL A 440 28.88 3.08 10.75
N TYR A 441 27.69 3.18 10.17
CA TYR A 441 26.92 2.02 9.72
C TYR A 441 27.69 1.21 8.67
N LEU A 442 28.17 1.85 7.60
CA LEU A 442 28.98 1.20 6.56
C LEU A 442 30.28 0.62 7.13
N GLY A 443 30.95 1.35 8.03
CA GLY A 443 32.15 0.90 8.72
C GLY A 443 31.93 -0.39 9.52
N ARG A 444 30.79 -0.53 10.19
CA ARG A 444 30.42 -1.79 10.88
C ARG A 444 30.25 -2.94 9.91
N GLN A 445 29.65 -2.70 8.73
CA GLN A 445 29.51 -3.74 7.73
C GLN A 445 30.86 -4.18 7.17
N ILE A 446 31.76 -3.23 6.86
CA ILE A 446 33.15 -3.52 6.45
C ILE A 446 33.85 -4.40 7.48
N CYS A 447 33.79 -4.00 8.76
CA CYS A 447 34.39 -4.75 9.86
C CYS A 447 33.85 -6.19 9.91
N ASN A 448 32.54 -6.40 9.73
CA ASN A 448 31.98 -7.75 9.73
C ASN A 448 32.43 -8.58 8.51
N VAL A 449 32.48 -7.98 7.31
CA VAL A 449 32.95 -8.67 6.09
C VAL A 449 34.42 -9.09 6.20
N VAL A 450 35.27 -8.23 6.76
CA VAL A 450 36.73 -8.39 6.74
C VAL A 450 37.24 -9.15 7.97
N ALA A 451 36.71 -8.87 9.17
CA ALA A 451 37.27 -9.40 10.42
C ALA A 451 36.60 -10.69 10.91
N CYS A 452 35.35 -10.95 10.51
CA CYS A 452 34.61 -12.12 10.98
C CYS A 452 34.67 -13.28 9.97
N ASP A 453 34.47 -14.50 10.46
CA ASP A 453 34.30 -15.72 9.65
C ASP A 453 33.17 -16.59 10.22
N GLY A 454 32.85 -17.70 9.54
CA GLY A 454 31.84 -18.65 10.03
C GLY A 454 30.47 -18.00 10.28
N ALA A 455 29.84 -18.32 11.41
CA ALA A 455 28.52 -17.81 11.78
C ALA A 455 28.54 -16.35 12.28
N GLU A 456 29.71 -15.82 12.66
CA GLU A 456 29.85 -14.43 13.14
C GLU A 456 29.85 -13.42 11.97
N ARG A 457 30.21 -13.88 10.76
CA ARG A 457 30.11 -13.08 9.54
C ARG A 457 28.68 -13.12 9.02
N VAL A 458 27.93 -12.05 9.26
CA VAL A 458 26.51 -11.88 8.90
C VAL A 458 26.31 -11.01 7.66
N GLU A 459 27.22 -10.10 7.34
CA GLU A 459 27.15 -9.22 6.15
C GLU A 459 27.58 -10.00 4.90
N ARG A 460 26.76 -10.97 4.50
CA ARG A 460 27.03 -11.92 3.41
C ARG A 460 26.27 -11.54 2.16
N HIS A 461 26.57 -10.37 1.60
CA HIS A 461 25.91 -9.89 0.39
C HIS A 461 26.14 -10.84 -0.79
N GLU A 462 25.10 -10.98 -1.61
CA GLU A 462 25.12 -11.73 -2.85
C GLU A 462 24.47 -10.88 -3.96
N THR A 463 24.95 -11.03 -5.19
CA THR A 463 24.41 -10.31 -6.35
C THR A 463 22.96 -10.69 -6.66
N LEU A 464 22.25 -9.83 -7.38
CA LEU A 464 20.89 -10.08 -7.87
C LEU A 464 20.81 -11.42 -8.61
N ALA A 465 21.81 -11.76 -9.44
CA ALA A 465 21.86 -13.03 -10.14
C ALA A 465 21.89 -14.26 -9.21
N LYS A 466 22.53 -14.15 -8.02
CA LYS A 466 22.50 -15.20 -6.99
C LYS A 466 21.14 -15.23 -6.30
N TRP A 467 20.59 -14.08 -5.93
CA TRP A 467 19.24 -14.00 -5.36
C TRP A 467 18.17 -14.57 -6.28
N ARG A 468 18.22 -14.28 -7.60
CA ARG A 468 17.30 -14.86 -8.58
C ARG A 468 17.31 -16.38 -8.57
N ARG A 469 18.51 -16.99 -8.48
CA ARG A 469 18.64 -18.45 -8.40
C ARG A 469 18.05 -19.01 -7.11
N ARG A 470 18.24 -18.34 -5.97
CA ARG A 470 17.66 -18.75 -4.68
C ARG A 470 16.14 -18.68 -4.71
N MET A 471 15.59 -17.55 -5.16
CA MET A 471 14.15 -17.35 -5.29
C MET A 471 13.53 -18.38 -6.24
N GLY A 472 14.12 -18.57 -7.43
CA GLY A 472 13.69 -19.59 -8.39
C GLY A 472 13.71 -21.01 -7.80
N SER A 473 14.78 -21.38 -7.11
CA SER A 473 14.90 -22.70 -6.46
C SER A 473 13.90 -22.91 -5.32
N ALA A 474 13.36 -21.83 -4.75
CA ALA A 474 12.35 -21.88 -3.69
C ALA A 474 10.89 -21.88 -4.21
N GLY A 475 10.68 -21.87 -5.52
CA GLY A 475 9.35 -21.88 -6.15
C GLY A 475 8.74 -20.48 -6.32
N PHE A 476 9.59 -19.46 -6.48
CA PHE A 476 9.18 -18.10 -6.84
C PHE A 476 9.58 -17.81 -8.27
N GLU A 477 8.72 -17.10 -8.99
CA GLU A 477 9.02 -16.55 -10.31
C GLU A 477 9.10 -15.01 -10.24
N PRO A 478 9.92 -14.38 -11.09
CA PRO A 478 10.04 -12.92 -11.12
C PRO A 478 8.71 -12.24 -11.46
N ALA A 479 8.42 -11.14 -10.77
CA ALA A 479 7.35 -10.20 -11.13
C ALA A 479 7.99 -8.88 -11.56
N HIS A 480 7.68 -8.41 -12.77
CA HIS A 480 8.28 -7.19 -13.32
C HIS A 480 7.70 -5.96 -12.62
N LEU A 481 8.56 -5.10 -12.06
CA LEU A 481 8.16 -3.84 -11.40
C LEU A 481 7.49 -2.85 -12.37
N GLY A 482 7.83 -2.94 -13.65
CA GLY A 482 7.20 -2.17 -14.72
C GLY A 482 7.74 -0.74 -14.88
N SER A 483 7.33 -0.09 -15.97
CA SER A 483 7.85 1.22 -16.38
C SER A 483 7.43 2.37 -15.47
N ASN A 484 6.30 2.25 -14.76
CA ASN A 484 5.85 3.27 -13.81
C ASN A 484 6.78 3.35 -12.59
N ALA A 485 7.19 2.21 -12.03
CA ALA A 485 8.14 2.16 -10.94
C ALA A 485 9.50 2.75 -11.35
N PHE A 486 9.99 2.42 -12.55
CA PHE A 486 11.21 3.01 -13.10
C PHE A 486 11.12 4.54 -13.18
N LYS A 487 10.01 5.08 -13.71
CA LYS A 487 9.80 6.53 -13.84
C LYS A 487 9.74 7.22 -12.48
N GLN A 488 9.03 6.63 -11.51
CA GLN A 488 8.94 7.17 -10.15
C GLN A 488 10.30 7.18 -9.46
N ALA A 489 11.05 6.08 -9.54
CA ALA A 489 12.41 6.02 -8.98
C ALA A 489 13.36 7.04 -9.65
N SER A 490 13.26 7.19 -10.97
CA SER A 490 14.05 8.18 -11.72
C SER A 490 13.70 9.62 -11.32
N MET A 491 12.42 9.91 -11.09
CA MET A 491 11.94 11.21 -10.64
C MET A 491 12.44 11.52 -9.23
N LEU A 492 12.38 10.56 -8.30
CA LEU A 492 12.92 10.72 -6.95
C LEU A 492 14.42 11.08 -6.99
N LEU A 493 15.22 10.40 -7.82
CA LEU A 493 16.63 10.77 -7.98
C LEU A 493 16.81 12.18 -8.55
N ALA A 494 16.00 12.58 -9.53
CA ALA A 494 16.09 13.92 -10.10
C ALA A 494 15.75 15.02 -9.08
N LEU A 495 14.81 14.76 -8.17
CA LEU A 495 14.39 15.69 -7.12
C LEU A 495 15.42 15.80 -5.99
N PHE A 496 15.95 14.66 -5.52
CA PHE A 496 16.74 14.62 -4.28
C PHE A 496 18.25 14.53 -4.50
N ALA A 497 18.72 13.99 -5.63
CA ALA A 497 20.15 13.76 -5.88
C ALA A 497 20.76 14.77 -6.89
N GLY A 498 20.00 15.77 -7.33
CA GLY A 498 20.48 16.82 -8.24
C GLY A 498 20.97 16.34 -9.62
N GLY A 499 20.77 15.05 -9.93
CA GLY A 499 21.16 14.43 -11.20
C GLY A 499 22.64 14.09 -11.36
N ASP A 500 23.48 14.24 -10.33
CA ASP A 500 24.90 13.87 -10.40
C ASP A 500 25.18 12.53 -9.68
N GLY A 501 25.94 11.67 -10.34
CA GLY A 501 26.36 10.35 -9.86
C GLY A 501 25.29 9.25 -9.77
N TYR A 502 24.19 9.45 -9.04
CA TYR A 502 23.16 8.40 -8.85
C TYR A 502 22.35 8.12 -10.12
N ARG A 503 22.02 6.85 -10.35
CA ARG A 503 21.18 6.41 -11.47
C ARG A 503 20.29 5.22 -11.12
N VAL A 504 19.16 5.11 -11.81
CA VAL A 504 18.31 3.91 -11.82
C VAL A 504 18.55 3.13 -13.11
N GLU A 505 18.80 1.83 -12.98
CA GLU A 505 18.94 0.91 -14.10
C GLU A 505 17.86 -0.18 -14.04
N GLU A 506 17.25 -0.49 -15.17
CA GLU A 506 16.37 -1.65 -15.30
C GLU A 506 17.20 -2.89 -15.62
N ASN A 507 16.85 -4.02 -14.99
CA ASN A 507 17.54 -5.29 -15.18
C ASN A 507 16.55 -6.46 -15.07
N ASP A 508 16.07 -6.95 -16.21
CA ASP A 508 15.13 -8.08 -16.34
C ASP A 508 13.93 -7.97 -15.37
N GLY A 509 13.23 -6.83 -15.41
CA GLY A 509 12.06 -6.55 -14.56
C GLY A 509 12.37 -6.12 -13.13
N CYS A 510 13.66 -6.09 -12.74
CA CYS A 510 14.15 -5.54 -11.48
C CYS A 510 14.67 -4.10 -11.69
N LEU A 511 14.82 -3.35 -10.59
CA LEU A 511 15.43 -2.02 -10.60
C LEU A 511 16.71 -2.03 -9.77
N MET A 512 17.75 -1.35 -10.24
CA MET A 512 19.01 -1.20 -9.53
C MET A 512 19.30 0.28 -9.31
N LEU A 513 19.61 0.66 -8.07
CA LEU A 513 20.21 1.95 -7.76
C LEU A 513 21.71 1.82 -7.88
N GLY A 514 22.34 2.65 -8.69
CA GLY A 514 23.78 2.69 -8.88
C GLY A 514 24.37 4.07 -8.66
N TRP A 515 25.68 4.10 -8.43
CA TRP A 515 26.51 5.30 -8.42
C TRP A 515 27.52 5.23 -9.56
N HIS A 516 27.52 6.25 -10.41
CA HIS A 516 28.20 6.24 -11.70
C HIS A 516 27.94 4.94 -12.45
N THR A 517 28.95 4.12 -12.72
CA THR A 517 28.83 2.87 -13.49
C THR A 517 28.54 1.63 -12.66
N ARG A 518 28.45 1.75 -11.33
CA ARG A 518 28.35 0.60 -10.44
C ARG A 518 26.97 0.51 -9.78
N PRO A 519 26.27 -0.62 -9.94
CA PRO A 519 25.10 -0.96 -9.14
C PRO A 519 25.45 -1.11 -7.66
N LEU A 520 24.64 -0.55 -6.77
CA LEU A 520 24.84 -0.57 -5.32
C LEU A 520 23.76 -1.37 -4.59
N ILE A 521 22.51 -1.21 -5.04
CA ILE A 521 21.32 -1.82 -4.42
C ILE A 521 20.44 -2.38 -5.54
N ALA A 522 19.93 -3.59 -5.35
CA ALA A 522 18.98 -4.24 -6.24
C ALA A 522 17.61 -4.38 -5.57
N THR A 523 16.57 -3.98 -6.29
CA THR A 523 15.16 -4.09 -5.91
C THR A 523 14.45 -5.01 -6.87
N SER A 524 13.82 -6.06 -6.35
CA SER A 524 13.15 -7.10 -7.13
C SER A 524 11.79 -7.46 -6.54
N ALA A 525 10.89 -7.98 -7.38
CA ALA A 525 9.59 -8.48 -6.96
C ALA A 525 9.38 -9.91 -7.48
N TRP A 526 8.61 -10.69 -6.71
CA TRP A 526 8.45 -12.12 -6.90
C TRP A 526 7.02 -12.56 -6.61
N ARG A 527 6.55 -13.59 -7.30
CA ARG A 527 5.27 -14.26 -7.04
C ARG A 527 5.50 -15.76 -6.89
N LEU A 528 4.60 -16.44 -6.18
CA LEU A 528 4.62 -17.89 -6.13
C LEU A 528 4.34 -18.46 -7.51
N THR A 529 5.15 -19.43 -7.93
CA THR A 529 4.89 -20.17 -9.16
C THR A 529 3.58 -20.94 -9.01
N GLU A 530 2.64 -20.72 -9.94
CA GLU A 530 1.40 -21.49 -9.99
C GLU A 530 1.75 -22.96 -10.27
N VAL A 531 1.31 -23.87 -9.41
CA VAL A 531 1.43 -25.30 -9.66
C VAL A 531 0.28 -25.67 -10.59
N GLU A 532 0.60 -25.93 -11.87
CA GLU A 532 -0.35 -26.44 -12.86
C GLU A 532 -0.99 -27.78 -12.46
#